data_AF-A0AAW1UF12-F1
#
_entry.id   AF-A0AAW1UF12-F1
#
_cell.length_a   1.000
_cell.length_b   1.000
_cell.length_c   1.000
_cell.angle_alpha   90.00
_cell.angle_beta   90.00
_cell.angle_gamma   90.00
#
_symmetry.space_group_name_H-M   'P 1'
#
loop_
_entity.id
_entity.type
_entity.pdbx_description
1 polymer ?
#
loop_
_entity_poly.entity_id
_entity_poly.type
_entity_poly.pdbx_seq_one_letter_code
_entity_poly.pdbx_strand_id
1 'polypeptide(L)'
;MPLFSFKVGWMKADDQTILSLHTRVITHNPRIFVTHDDSLKIWQLKIRQLKESDRGCYMCQINTSQMKKQLGCIDVQVPPDIDDSGTSSDVTISEGENVTLSCTATGHPEPRILWRREDGKHITLQVSPQETQKGRTVTHIKNGPGRV
;
A
#
# COMPACT_ATOMS: atom_id res chain seq x y z
N MET A 1 38.18 -2.95 34.42
CA MET A 1 36.99 -3.45 33.71
C MET A 1 36.42 -2.31 32.87
N PRO A 2 36.50 -2.30 31.52
CA PRO A 2 35.97 -1.18 30.77
C PRO A 2 34.47 -1.36 30.45
N LEU A 3 33.69 -0.47 31.06
CA LEU A 3 32.52 0.29 30.61
C LEU A 3 31.63 -0.29 29.48
N PHE A 4 30.35 -0.44 29.81
CA PHE A 4 29.21 -0.85 28.98
C PHE A 4 29.24 -0.35 27.52
N SER A 5 29.31 -1.27 26.55
CA SER A 5 28.88 -1.01 25.18
C SER A 5 27.34 -1.16 25.11
N PHE A 6 26.61 -0.08 24.83
CA PHE A 6 25.18 -0.18 24.56
C PHE A 6 24.94 -1.00 23.29
N LYS A 7 23.92 -1.84 23.31
CA LYS A 7 23.47 -2.71 22.22
C LYS A 7 22.08 -2.28 21.79
N VAL A 8 21.90 -2.13 20.48
CA VAL A 8 20.62 -1.85 19.84
C VAL A 8 19.97 -3.16 19.44
N GLY A 9 18.70 -3.36 19.79
CA GLY A 9 17.86 -4.46 19.32
C GLY A 9 16.75 -3.94 18.42
N TRP A 10 16.40 -4.71 17.38
CA TRP A 10 15.25 -4.44 16.53
C TRP A 10 14.20 -5.52 16.72
N MET A 11 12.94 -5.12 16.80
CA MET A 11 11.81 -6.03 16.95
C MET A 11 10.57 -5.51 16.23
N LYS A 12 9.67 -6.44 15.88
CA LYS A 12 8.29 -6.13 15.52
C LYS A 12 7.56 -5.62 16.78
N ALA A 13 6.79 -4.54 16.63
CA ALA A 13 6.22 -3.84 17.79
C ALA A 13 4.88 -4.44 18.26
N ASP A 14 4.15 -5.07 17.36
CA ASP A 14 2.85 -5.71 17.56
C ASP A 14 2.96 -7.00 18.39
N ASP A 15 3.87 -7.89 18.01
CA ASP A 15 4.03 -9.22 18.62
C ASP A 15 5.31 -9.37 19.45
N GLN A 16 6.14 -8.32 19.52
CA GLN A 16 7.44 -8.32 20.18
C GLN A 16 8.45 -9.34 19.60
N THR A 17 8.27 -9.78 18.35
CA THR A 17 9.21 -10.69 17.68
C THR A 17 10.56 -10.00 17.47
N ILE A 18 11.62 -10.58 18.04
CA ILE A 18 13.00 -10.09 17.90
C ILE A 18 13.49 -10.33 16.47
N LEU A 19 13.89 -9.26 15.79
CA LEU A 19 14.46 -9.31 14.45
C LEU A 19 15.99 -9.39 14.51
N SER A 20 16.60 -8.59 15.38
CA SER A 20 18.04 -8.58 15.58
C SER A 20 18.43 -8.19 16.99
N LEU A 21 19.61 -8.62 17.40
CA LEU A 21 20.28 -8.16 18.61
C LEU A 21 21.68 -7.68 18.21
N HIS A 22 21.93 -6.39 18.36
CA HIS A 22 23.11 -5.74 17.80
C HIS A 22 23.20 -6.04 16.29
N THR A 23 24.39 -6.36 15.76
CA THR A 23 24.61 -6.66 14.34
C THR A 23 24.11 -8.04 13.91
N ARG A 24 23.66 -8.88 14.86
CA ARG A 24 23.22 -10.25 14.58
C ARG A 24 21.73 -10.29 14.29
N VAL A 25 21.37 -10.70 13.08
CA VAL A 25 19.99 -11.02 12.71
C VAL A 25 19.58 -12.35 13.35
N ILE A 26 18.42 -12.37 14.01
CA ILE A 26 17.86 -13.54 14.72
C ILE A 26 16.67 -14.13 13.96
N THR A 27 15.90 -13.29 13.27
CA THR A 27 14.78 -13.74 12.43
C THR A 27 15.25 -14.61 11.27
N HIS A 28 14.40 -15.57 10.88
CA HIS A 28 14.61 -16.42 9.70
C HIS A 28 14.25 -15.73 8.37
N ASN A 29 13.74 -14.49 8.40
CA ASN A 29 13.39 -13.76 7.19
C ASN A 29 14.66 -13.29 6.46
N PRO A 30 14.99 -13.85 5.27
CA PRO A 30 16.25 -13.57 4.57
C PRO A 30 16.29 -12.15 3.98
N ARG A 31 15.20 -11.40 4.03
CA ARG A 31 15.12 -10.03 3.53
C ARG A 31 15.52 -8.99 4.57
N ILE A 32 15.67 -9.39 5.84
CA ILE A 32 16.00 -8.52 6.95
C ILE A 32 17.52 -8.49 7.17
N PHE A 33 18.08 -7.28 7.19
CA PHE A 33 19.49 -7.02 7.44
C PHE A 33 19.64 -5.83 8.39
N VAL A 34 20.74 -5.80 9.14
CA VAL A 34 21.08 -4.68 10.01
C VAL A 34 22.46 -4.15 9.66
N THR A 35 22.61 -2.83 9.58
CA THR A 35 23.90 -2.17 9.40
C THR A 35 24.19 -1.23 10.55
N HIS A 36 25.46 -1.16 10.95
CA HIS A 36 25.96 -0.26 11.98
C HIS A 36 27.07 0.61 11.39
N ASP A 37 26.95 1.92 11.58
CA ASP A 37 28.02 2.88 11.32
C ASP A 37 28.60 3.36 12.66
N ASP A 38 29.82 2.91 12.96
CA ASP A 38 30.53 3.23 14.19
C ASP A 38 30.89 4.72 14.31
N SER A 39 31.17 5.38 13.19
CA SER A 39 31.56 6.79 13.15
C SER A 39 30.35 7.69 13.41
N LEU A 40 29.21 7.35 12.80
CA LEU A 40 27.96 8.10 12.93
C LEU A 40 27.09 7.66 14.11
N LYS A 41 27.42 6.54 14.76
CA LYS A 41 26.61 5.91 15.82
C LYS A 41 25.19 5.57 15.35
N ILE A 42 25.05 5.14 14.09
CA ILE A 42 23.77 4.86 13.46
C ILE A 42 23.57 3.35 13.32
N TRP A 43 22.40 2.89 13.76
CA TRP A 43 21.90 1.52 13.58
C TRP A 43 20.71 1.54 12.63
N GLN A 44 20.75 0.76 11.55
CA GLN A 44 19.68 0.70 10.56
C GLN A 44 19.16 -0.71 10.41
N LEU A 45 17.85 -0.87 10.54
CA LEU A 45 17.12 -2.03 10.04
C LEU A 45 16.81 -1.82 8.55
N LYS A 46 17.13 -2.81 7.72
CA LYS A 46 16.88 -2.81 6.28
C LYS A 46 16.03 -4.03 5.93
N ILE A 47 14.95 -3.80 5.19
CA ILE A 47 14.08 -4.85 4.66
C ILE A 47 14.12 -4.73 3.14
N ARG A 48 14.69 -5.74 2.46
CA ARG A 48 14.74 -5.78 0.99
C ARG A 48 13.44 -6.33 0.43
N GLN A 49 13.08 -5.92 -0.79
CA GLN A 49 11.91 -6.44 -1.51
C GLN A 49 10.68 -6.45 -0.61
N LEU A 50 10.23 -5.25 -0.21
CA LEU A 50 9.09 -5.08 0.68
C LEU A 50 7.87 -5.84 0.13
N LYS A 51 7.18 -6.52 1.05
CA LYS A 51 5.91 -7.22 0.81
C LYS A 51 4.86 -6.56 1.69
N GLU A 52 3.59 -6.71 1.33
CA GLU A 52 2.48 -6.20 2.14
C GLU A 52 2.52 -6.72 3.58
N SER A 53 2.96 -7.96 3.80
CA SER A 53 3.14 -8.56 5.12
C SER A 53 4.20 -7.86 5.99
N ASP A 54 5.06 -7.01 5.41
CA ASP A 54 6.04 -6.24 6.18
C ASP A 54 5.45 -4.95 6.75
N ARG A 55 4.26 -4.55 6.30
CA ARG A 55 3.51 -3.43 6.88
C ARG A 55 3.44 -3.58 8.39
N GLY A 56 3.53 -2.44 9.08
CA GLY A 56 3.37 -2.37 10.52
C GLY A 56 4.50 -1.64 11.21
N CYS A 57 4.44 -1.62 12.53
CA CYS A 57 5.38 -0.86 13.36
C CYS A 57 6.54 -1.74 13.82
N TYR A 58 7.73 -1.15 13.76
CA TYR A 58 8.99 -1.72 14.20
C TYR A 58 9.53 -0.86 15.33
N MET A 59 10.19 -1.49 16.28
CA MET A 59 10.75 -0.83 17.44
C MET A 59 12.26 -1.06 17.48
N CYS A 60 13.02 0.01 17.68
CA CYS A 60 14.40 -0.11 18.15
C CYS A 60 14.44 0.06 19.66
N GLN A 61 15.27 -0.75 20.33
CA GLN A 61 15.49 -0.69 21.76
C GLN A 61 16.98 -0.60 22.06
N ILE A 62 17.36 0.13 23.11
CA ILE A 62 18.73 0.27 23.58
C ILE A 62 18.80 -0.16 25.05
N ASN A 63 19.75 -1.03 25.38
CA ASN A 63 19.96 -1.58 26.73
C ASN A 63 20.63 -0.57 27.70
N THR A 64 20.04 0.60 27.87
CA THR A 64 20.41 1.59 28.90
C THR A 64 19.88 1.18 30.28
N SER A 65 20.34 1.84 31.35
CA SER A 65 19.88 1.58 32.73
C SER A 65 18.34 1.62 32.86
N GLN A 66 17.72 2.58 32.19
CA GLN A 66 16.31 2.54 31.82
C GLN A 66 16.24 2.34 30.31
N MET A 67 15.65 1.23 29.85
CA MET A 67 15.58 0.88 28.43
C MET A 67 14.94 2.01 27.62
N LYS A 68 15.67 2.53 26.63
CA LYS A 68 15.15 3.51 25.66
C LYS A 68 14.58 2.77 24.45
N LYS A 69 13.49 3.28 23.90
CA LYS A 69 12.82 2.70 22.73
C LYS A 69 12.28 3.78 21.80
N GLN A 70 12.29 3.50 20.51
CA GLN A 70 11.68 4.34 19.46
C GLN A 70 10.90 3.46 18.49
N LEU A 71 9.72 3.94 18.08
CA LEU A 71 8.86 3.27 17.09
C LEU A 71 8.98 3.95 15.72
N GLY A 72 8.89 3.14 14.67
CA GLY A 72 8.72 3.60 13.30
C GLY A 72 7.82 2.62 12.54
N CYS A 73 6.86 3.13 11.78
CA CYS A 73 5.88 2.30 11.08
C CYS A 73 6.09 2.35 9.57
N ILE A 74 6.02 1.19 8.94
CA ILE A 74 6.15 1.03 7.49
C ILE A 74 4.74 0.88 6.91
N ASP A 75 4.37 1.80 6.02
CA ASP A 75 3.20 1.73 5.16
C ASP A 75 3.65 1.30 3.76
N VAL A 76 3.34 0.06 3.38
CA VAL A 76 3.74 -0.50 2.09
C VAL A 76 2.74 -0.07 1.03
N GLN A 77 3.20 0.60 -0.03
CA GLN A 77 2.33 1.01 -1.13
C GLN A 77 2.25 -0.09 -2.20
N VAL A 78 1.04 -0.33 -2.68
CA VAL A 78 0.72 -1.30 -3.73
C VAL A 78 0.14 -0.50 -4.90
N PRO A 79 0.75 -0.56 -6.10
CA PRO A 79 0.24 0.13 -7.28
C PRO A 79 -1.21 -0.25 -7.60
N PRO A 80 -2.00 0.66 -8.18
CA PRO A 80 -3.31 0.32 -8.71
C PRO A 80 -3.24 -0.76 -9.79
N ASP A 81 -4.13 -1.75 -9.72
CA ASP A 81 -4.31 -2.79 -10.73
C ASP A 81 -5.79 -2.99 -11.02
N ILE A 82 -6.18 -3.11 -12.30
CA ILE A 82 -7.59 -3.25 -12.68
C ILE A 82 -7.98 -4.72 -12.50
N ASP A 83 -9.05 -4.95 -11.73
CA ASP A 83 -9.63 -6.27 -11.56
C ASP A 83 -10.60 -6.55 -12.72
N ASP A 84 -10.16 -7.38 -13.65
CA ASP A 84 -10.93 -7.79 -14.82
C ASP A 84 -12.25 -8.49 -14.44
N SER A 85 -12.33 -9.13 -13.26
CA SER A 85 -13.54 -9.85 -12.85
C SER A 85 -14.70 -8.93 -12.45
N GLY A 86 -14.39 -7.72 -11.99
CA GLY A 86 -15.36 -6.67 -11.62
C GLY A 86 -15.52 -5.56 -12.66
N THR A 87 -14.69 -5.56 -13.70
CA THR A 87 -14.64 -4.52 -14.73
C THR A 87 -15.40 -4.97 -15.98
N SER A 88 -16.19 -4.06 -16.55
CA SER A 88 -16.93 -4.32 -17.79
C SER A 88 -15.99 -4.52 -18.97
N SER A 89 -16.25 -5.55 -19.78
CA SER A 89 -15.64 -5.74 -21.10
C SER A 89 -16.30 -4.84 -22.16
N ASP A 90 -15.97 -5.06 -23.43
CA ASP A 90 -16.67 -4.42 -24.54
C ASP A 90 -18.18 -4.73 -24.48
N VAL A 91 -19.00 -3.67 -24.52
CA VAL A 91 -20.48 -3.76 -24.47
C VAL A 91 -21.08 -3.14 -25.74
N THR A 92 -22.06 -3.82 -26.33
CA THR A 92 -22.89 -3.29 -27.43
C THR A 92 -24.33 -3.16 -26.94
N ILE A 93 -24.96 -2.01 -27.16
CA ILE A 93 -26.36 -1.74 -26.81
C ILE A 93 -27.09 -1.09 -27.99
N SER A 94 -28.42 -1.15 -27.99
CA SER A 94 -29.23 -0.49 -29.01
C SER A 94 -29.29 1.01 -28.79
N GLU A 95 -29.48 1.78 -29.87
CA GLU A 95 -29.67 3.22 -29.75
C GLU A 95 -30.88 3.55 -28.85
N GLY A 96 -30.70 4.51 -27.93
CA GLY A 96 -31.72 4.91 -26.97
C GLY A 96 -31.73 4.09 -25.66
N GLU A 97 -31.03 2.95 -25.61
CA GLU A 97 -30.88 2.17 -24.38
C GLU A 97 -29.82 2.76 -23.44
N ASN A 98 -29.89 2.39 -22.16
CA ASN A 98 -28.88 2.76 -21.17
C ASN A 98 -27.86 1.62 -21.00
N VAL A 99 -26.60 1.99 -20.80
CA VAL A 99 -25.53 1.06 -20.42
C VAL A 99 -24.97 1.43 -19.06
N THR A 100 -24.64 0.39 -18.29
CA THR A 100 -23.87 0.49 -17.06
C THR A 100 -22.47 -0.05 -17.30
N LEU A 101 -21.44 0.76 -17.02
CA LEU A 101 -20.04 0.31 -17.04
C LEU A 101 -19.51 0.29 -15.61
N SER A 102 -18.93 -0.84 -15.23
CA SER A 102 -18.24 -1.05 -13.96
C SER A 102 -16.72 -1.04 -14.18
N CYS A 103 -16.00 -0.50 -13.21
CA CYS A 103 -14.55 -0.63 -13.12
C CYS A 103 -14.21 -0.88 -11.66
N THR A 104 -13.44 -1.92 -11.44
CA THR A 104 -12.92 -2.33 -10.14
C THR A 104 -11.42 -2.29 -10.23
N ALA A 105 -10.76 -1.67 -9.26
CA ALA A 105 -9.32 -1.64 -9.18
C ALA A 105 -8.90 -1.93 -7.75
N THR A 106 -7.81 -2.66 -7.60
CA THR A 106 -7.15 -2.94 -6.32
C THR A 106 -5.91 -2.06 -6.18
N GLY A 107 -5.43 -1.86 -4.96
CA GLY A 107 -4.23 -1.07 -4.70
C GLY A 107 -4.23 -0.51 -3.28
N HIS A 108 -3.07 -0.03 -2.82
CA HIS A 108 -2.95 0.65 -1.54
C HIS A 108 -1.99 1.86 -1.65
N PRO A 109 -2.45 3.08 -1.31
CA PRO A 109 -3.80 3.44 -0.88
C PRO A 109 -4.87 3.12 -1.93
N GLU A 110 -6.13 3.06 -1.50
CA GLU A 110 -7.26 2.72 -2.38
C GLU A 110 -7.26 3.61 -3.65
N PRO A 111 -7.32 3.01 -4.84
CA PRO A 111 -7.20 3.76 -6.09
C PRO A 111 -8.45 4.62 -6.36
N ARG A 112 -8.24 5.76 -7.04
CA ARG A 112 -9.34 6.61 -7.51
C ARG A 112 -9.62 6.32 -8.97
N ILE A 113 -10.81 5.80 -9.27
CA ILE A 113 -11.24 5.46 -10.64
C ILE A 113 -11.84 6.67 -11.34
N LEU A 114 -11.46 6.98 -12.57
CA LEU A 114 -12.06 8.08 -13.36
C LEU A 114 -12.50 7.59 -14.73
N TRP A 115 -13.70 7.97 -15.13
CA TRP A 115 -14.26 7.67 -16.45
C TRP A 115 -14.05 8.84 -17.40
N ARG A 116 -13.61 8.53 -18.62
CA ARG A 116 -13.45 9.51 -19.70
C ARG A 116 -13.74 8.86 -21.06
N ARG A 117 -14.17 9.66 -22.01
CA ARG A 117 -14.19 9.26 -23.42
C ARG A 117 -12.86 9.59 -24.05
N GLU A 118 -12.45 8.78 -24.99
CA GLU A 118 -11.25 9.03 -25.78
C GLU A 118 -11.41 10.27 -26.67
N ASP A 119 -12.62 10.51 -27.22
CA ASP A 119 -12.96 11.68 -28.02
C ASP A 119 -13.09 13.00 -27.22
N GLY A 120 -12.87 12.96 -25.90
CA GLY A 120 -12.96 14.12 -25.01
C GLY A 120 -14.36 14.69 -24.82
N LYS A 121 -15.41 14.07 -25.38
CA LYS A 121 -16.79 14.55 -25.19
C LYS A 121 -17.26 14.31 -23.76
N HIS A 122 -18.24 15.10 -23.33
CA HIS A 122 -18.81 15.01 -21.99
C HIS A 122 -19.53 13.67 -21.78
N ILE A 123 -19.27 13.01 -20.64
CA ILE A 123 -20.04 11.86 -20.15
C ILE A 123 -20.99 12.35 -19.07
N THR A 124 -22.27 12.12 -19.22
CA THR A 124 -23.24 12.33 -18.14
C THR A 124 -23.17 11.17 -17.15
N LEU A 125 -22.30 11.26 -16.15
CA LEU A 125 -22.13 10.22 -15.14
C LEU A 125 -23.28 10.28 -14.11
N GLN A 126 -24.03 9.18 -13.99
CA GLN A 126 -24.89 8.91 -12.84
C GLN A 126 -24.11 7.95 -11.94
N VAL A 127 -23.51 8.48 -10.87
CA VAL A 127 -22.74 7.67 -9.90
C VAL A 127 -23.70 7.22 -8.80
N SER A 128 -23.75 5.91 -8.53
CA SER A 128 -24.58 5.37 -7.46
C SER A 128 -24.04 5.84 -6.09
N PRO A 129 -24.88 6.36 -5.16
CA PRO A 129 -24.39 6.85 -3.86
C PRO A 129 -23.87 5.75 -2.89
N GLN A 130 -23.97 4.47 -3.26
CA GLN A 130 -23.70 3.34 -2.36
C GLN A 130 -22.35 2.63 -2.59
N GLU A 131 -21.59 3.03 -3.59
CA GLU A 131 -20.31 2.39 -3.88
C GLU A 131 -19.16 3.06 -3.14
N THR A 132 -18.60 2.33 -2.17
CA THR A 132 -17.26 2.57 -1.65
C THR A 132 -16.29 2.67 -2.84
N GLN A 133 -15.25 3.50 -2.73
CA GLN A 133 -14.29 3.84 -3.79
C GLN A 133 -13.68 2.64 -4.56
N LYS A 134 -13.88 1.44 -4.03
CA LYS A 134 -13.51 0.10 -4.51
C LYS A 134 -14.24 -0.38 -5.77
N GLY A 135 -15.32 0.27 -6.20
CA GLY A 135 -16.01 -0.05 -7.45
C GLY A 135 -16.80 1.13 -7.96
N ARG A 136 -16.26 1.93 -8.90
CA ARG A 136 -17.02 3.05 -9.47
C ARG A 136 -17.86 2.53 -10.63
N THR A 137 -19.13 2.24 -10.35
CA THR A 137 -20.12 1.92 -11.39
C THR A 137 -20.75 3.20 -11.91
N VAL A 138 -20.85 3.30 -13.24
CA VAL A 138 -21.54 4.39 -13.93
C VAL A 138 -22.73 3.80 -14.64
N THR A 139 -23.93 4.18 -14.22
CA THR A 139 -25.19 3.56 -14.70
C THR A 139 -25.78 4.18 -15.96
N HIS A 140 -25.23 5.29 -16.45
CA HIS A 140 -25.73 5.94 -17.66
C HIS A 140 -24.59 6.57 -18.47
N ILE A 141 -24.40 6.11 -19.71
CA ILE A 141 -23.59 6.80 -20.72
C ILE A 141 -24.49 7.02 -21.93
N LYS A 142 -24.94 8.26 -22.14
CA LYS A 142 -25.63 8.64 -23.37
C LYS A 142 -24.62 9.24 -24.34
N ASN A 143 -24.54 8.69 -25.56
CA ASN A 143 -23.94 9.42 -26.67
C ASN A 143 -24.82 10.66 -26.91
N GLY A 144 -24.21 11.85 -26.98
CA GLY A 144 -24.91 13.06 -27.42
C GLY A 144 -25.54 12.83 -28.81
N PRO A 145 -26.61 13.56 -29.17
CA PRO A 145 -27.36 13.29 -30.38
C PRO A 145 -26.41 13.29 -31.59
N GLY A 146 -26.36 12.14 -32.28
CA GLY A 146 -25.73 12.06 -33.59
C GLY A 146 -26.44 13.05 -34.51
N ARG A 147 -25.70 14.03 -35.02
CA ARG A 147 -26.16 14.80 -36.18
C ARG A 147 -26.12 13.84 -37.37
N VAL A 148 -27.29 13.32 -37.75
CA VAL A 148 -27.56 12.85 -39.12
C VAL A 148 -27.70 14.08 -40.01
#